data_AF-A0A950DA16-F1
#
_entry.id   AF-A0A950DA16-F1
#
_cell.length_a   1.000
_cell.length_b   1.000
_cell.length_c   1.000
_cell.angle_alpha   90.00
_cell.angle_beta   90.00
_cell.angle_gamma   90.00
#
_symmetry.space_group_name_H-M   'P 1'
#
loop_
_entity.id
_entity.type
_entity.pdbx_description
1 polymer ?
#
loop_
_entity_poly.entity_id
_entity_poly.type
_entity_poly.pdbx_seq_one_letter_code
_entity_poly.pdbx_strand_id
1 'polypeptide(L)' 'MLVVKSDKNIPGYAELRALIRASLRSQHPEWIEPDGNSPICDEYDARLAYLLGLAKAGEEKVK' A
#
# COMPACT_ATOMS: atom_id res chain seq x y z
N MET A 1 15.80 -14.49 0.33
CA MET A 1 15.71 -13.90 -1.02
C MET A 1 14.24 -13.86 -1.42
N LEU A 2 13.62 -12.68 -1.48
CA LEU A 2 12.32 -12.55 -2.14
C LEU A 2 12.59 -12.44 -3.64
N VAL A 3 12.28 -13.52 -4.37
CA VAL A 3 12.33 -13.52 -5.84
C VAL A 3 11.09 -12.76 -6.31
N VAL A 4 11.26 -11.47 -6.59
CA VAL A 4 10.23 -10.71 -7.33
C VAL A 4 10.29 -11.22 -8.77
N LYS A 5 9.32 -12.06 -9.12
CA LYS A 5 9.20 -12.65 -10.46
C LYS A 5 8.79 -11.53 -11.42
N SER A 6 9.69 -11.16 -12.33
CA SER A 6 9.41 -10.19 -13.40
C SER A 6 8.61 -10.85 -14.51
N ASP A 7 7.33 -11.15 -14.25
CA ASP A 7 6.37 -11.36 -15.32
C ASP A 7 6.01 -9.98 -15.88
N LYS A 8 6.15 -9.80 -17.20
CA LYS A 8 5.95 -8.52 -17.90
C LYS A 8 4.48 -8.07 -17.98
N ASN A 9 3.65 -8.52 -17.04
CA ASN A 9 2.27 -8.10 -16.89
C ASN A 9 2.22 -7.12 -15.71
N ILE A 10 1.90 -5.86 -15.98
CA ILE A 10 1.65 -4.89 -14.92
C ILE A 10 0.38 -5.40 -14.20
N PRO A 11 0.47 -5.82 -12.93
CA PRO A 11 -0.70 -6.30 -12.21
C PRO A 11 -1.75 -5.19 -12.18
N GLY A 12 -3.02 -5.56 -12.18
CA GLY A 12 -4.08 -4.58 -11.95
C GLY A 12 -3.84 -3.83 -10.64
N TYR A 13 -4.32 -2.59 -10.52
CA TYR A 13 -4.05 -1.74 -9.33
C TYR A 13 -4.30 -2.47 -7.99
N ALA A 14 -5.35 -3.29 -7.92
CA ALA A 14 -5.67 -4.08 -6.73
C ALA A 14 -4.60 -5.15 -6.39
N GLU A 15 -4.06 -5.83 -7.40
CA GLU A 15 -3.00 -6.84 -7.23
C GLU A 15 -1.68 -6.18 -6.84
N LEU A 16 -1.33 -5.07 -7.49
CA LEU A 16 -0.13 -4.30 -7.14
C LEU A 16 -0.19 -3.83 -5.68
N ARG A 17 -1.35 -3.30 -5.26
CA ARG A 17 -1.59 -2.88 -3.87
C ARG A 17 -1.43 -4.03 -2.88
N ALA A 18 -1.98 -5.21 -3.20
CA ALA A 18 -1.86 -6.39 -2.37
C ALA A 18 -0.41 -6.87 -2.22
N LEU A 19 0.36 -6.89 -3.32
CA LEU A 19 1.78 -7.27 -3.32
C LEU A 19 2.63 -6.31 -2.48
N ILE A 20 2.40 -5.01 -2.61
CA ILE A 20 3.08 -3.98 -1.82
C ILE A 20 2.76 -4.17 -0.34
N ARG A 21 1.47 -4.30 0.04
CA ARG A 21 1.07 -4.52 1.44
C ARG A 21 1.67 -5.79 2.03
N ALA A 22 1.63 -6.91 1.31
CA ALA A 22 2.23 -8.15 1.77
C ALA A 22 3.74 -8.00 2.01
N SER A 23 4.43 -7.32 1.09
CA SER A 23 5.87 -7.07 1.20
C SER A 23 6.23 -6.13 2.36
N LEU A 24 5.43 -5.07 2.58
CA LEU A 24 5.63 -4.13 3.68
C LEU A 24 5.41 -4.82 5.03
N ARG A 25 4.32 -5.57 5.19
CA ARG A 25 4.03 -6.33 6.43
C ARG A 25 5.11 -7.38 6.74
N SER A 26 5.65 -8.04 5.72
CA SER A 26 6.74 -9.00 5.91
C SER A 26 8.05 -8.35 6.35
N GLN A 27 8.31 -7.09 5.95
CA GLN A 27 9.51 -6.34 6.31
C GLN A 27 9.36 -5.63 7.65
N HIS A 28 8.14 -5.20 7.97
CA HIS A 28 7.81 -4.40 9.16
C HIS A 28 6.68 -5.05 9.97
N PRO A 29 6.95 -6.21 10.61
CA PRO A 29 5.96 -6.83 11.49
C PRO A 29 5.57 -5.92 12.67
N GLU A 30 6.42 -4.96 13.06
CA GLU A 30 6.15 -3.97 14.11
C GLU A 30 5.05 -2.96 13.75
N TRP A 31 4.70 -2.84 12.47
CA TRP A 31 3.59 -1.99 12.02
C TRP A 31 2.22 -2.68 12.11
N ILE A 32 2.20 -3.97 12.45
CA ILE A 32 0.98 -4.76 12.55
C ILE A 32 0.48 -4.69 14.00
N GLU A 33 -0.70 -4.11 14.17
CA GLU A 33 -1.39 -4.03 15.45
C GLU A 33 -1.94 -5.40 15.88
N PRO A 34 -2.31 -5.59 17.17
CA PRO A 34 -2.83 -6.87 17.66
C PRO A 34 -4.10 -7.36 16.96
N ASP A 35 -4.86 -6.45 16.33
CA ASP A 35 -6.05 -6.77 15.54
C ASP A 35 -5.73 -7.18 14.09
N GLY A 36 -4.44 -7.14 13.70
CA GLY A 36 -3.95 -7.44 12.35
C GLY A 36 -3.97 -6.25 11.39
N ASN A 37 -4.42 -5.08 11.83
CA ASN A 37 -4.38 -3.86 11.04
C ASN A 37 -2.99 -3.24 11.02
N SER A 38 -2.79 -2.31 10.09
CA SER A 38 -1.55 -1.55 10.01
C SER A 38 -1.87 -0.18 9.43
N PRO A 39 -2.11 0.84 10.28
CA PRO A 39 -2.41 2.20 9.84
C PRO A 39 -1.34 2.75 8.90
N ILE A 40 -0.07 2.39 9.14
CA ILE A 40 1.05 2.78 8.27
C ILE A 40 0.87 2.17 6.86
N CYS A 41 0.47 0.91 6.74
CA CYS A 41 0.17 0.32 5.43
C CYS A 41 -1.00 1.04 4.73
N ASP A 42 -1.96 1.58 5.47
CA ASP A 42 -3.08 2.34 4.92
C ASP A 42 -2.63 3.70 4.37
N GLU A 43 -1.68 4.36 5.04
CA GLU A 43 -1.05 5.58 4.52
C GLU A 43 -0.29 5.34 3.21
N TYR A 44 0.42 4.20 3.11
CA TYR A 44 1.08 3.79 1.86
C TYR A 44 0.08 3.55 0.73
N ASP A 45 -1.05 2.88 1.03
CA ASP A 45 -2.12 2.67 0.06
C ASP A 45 -2.72 4.00 -0.42
N ALA A 46 -2.98 4.94 0.50
CA ALA A 46 -3.50 6.26 0.18
C ALA A 46 -2.52 7.08 -0.68
N ARG A 47 -1.23 7.06 -0.33
CA ARG A 47 -0.17 7.72 -1.10
C ARG A 47 -0.01 7.11 -2.49
N LEU A 48 -0.08 5.78 -2.60
CA LEU A 48 -0.03 5.08 -3.88
C LEU A 48 -1.21 5.50 -4.77
N ALA A 49 -2.43 5.54 -4.22
CA ALA A 49 -3.61 6.01 -4.94
C ALA A 49 -3.45 7.45 -5.43
N TYR A 50 -2.88 8.34 -4.59
CA TYR A 50 -2.61 9.72 -4.94
C TYR A 50 -1.59 9.85 -6.08
N LEU A 51 -0.46 9.13 -5.99
CA LEU A 51 0.58 9.16 -7.02
C LEU A 51 0.09 8.63 -8.38
N LEU A 52 -0.87 7.69 -8.37
CA LEU A 52 -1.50 7.18 -9.56
C LEU A 52 -2.67 8.05 -10.07
N GLY A 53 -2.97 9.17 -9.40
CA GLY A 53 -4.10 10.04 -9.75
C GLY A 53 -5.48 9.43 -9.48
N LEU A 54 -5.54 8.34 -8.71
CA LEU A 54 -6.78 7.65 -8.32
C LEU A 54 -7.44 8.30 -7.10
N ALA A 55 -6.70 9.11 -6.36
CA ALA A 55 -7.20 9.90 -5.23
C ALA A 55 -6.81 11.38 -5.39
N LYS A 56 -7.66 12.29 -4.93
CA LYS A 56 -7.30 13.70 -4.81
C LYS A 56 -6.71 13.96 -3.43
N ALA A 57 -5.75 14.88 -3.34
CA ALA A 57 -5.33 15.41 -2.06
C ALA A 57 -6.59 15.89 -1.33
N GLY A 58 -6.85 15.35 -0.14
CA GLY A 58 -7.97 15.80 0.65
C GLY A 58 -7.84 17.30 0.86
N GLU A 59 -8.83 18.06 0.39
CA GLU A 59 -9.03 19.40 0.91
C GLU A 59 -9.40 19.22 2.38
N GLU A 60 -8.40 19.39 3.24
CA GLU A 60 -8.61 19.58 4.66
C GLU A 60 -9.58 20.75 4.82
N LYS A 61 -10.82 20.45 5.18
CA LYS A 61 -11.82 21.44 5.55
C LYS A 61 -11.31 22.09 6.85
N VAL A 62 -10.50 23.13 6.69
CA VAL A 62 -10.19 24.10 7.75
C VAL A 62 -11.53 24.68 8.18
N LYS A 63 -11.92 24.38 9.41
CA LYS A 63 -13.08 24.94 10.08
C LYS A 63 -12.67 26.18 10.87
#